data_AF-A0A7S3NQW4-F1
#
_entry.id   AF-A0A7S3NQW4-F1
#
_cell.length_a   1.000
_cell.length_b   1.000
_cell.length_c   1.000
_cell.angle_alpha   90.00
_cell.angle_beta   90.00
_cell.angle_gamma   90.00
#
_symmetry.space_group_name_H-M   'P 1'
#
loop_
_entity.id
_entity.type
_entity.pdbx_description
1 polymer ?
#
loop_
_entity_poly.entity_id
_entity_poly.type
_entity_poly.pdbx_seq_one_letter_code
_entity_poly.pdbx_strand_id
1 'polypeptide(L)'
;MLLAQRVGASRIGYWRNEEDAQNLGEVYADADLSKSLNFGYKGLVAVPKVVFEMKHVRRLELNNNFLQVLSPAIGDMTLLEELWLNDNPLRLLPGRICKCEGLKVLDLSRTQITELPLELGRLNNTLHELELTDTPYIASSSPLNTKRLLTELWRLDESQRLRNEIIDKVNNGIYREFTDEYSERINDIIDAVTYEFQENMDELRNVCRNADRLFPLDIIKHKYKHISPKTIAKNIRASFTSLKKANARKILSAEFELKLRAFYYDRIDVTRIESYIHDIFTINNTVVSNQNDTKPLELEDIQFLIQHAARLLPAEASLIKGSKIRNNVWQLQQKLDYDRATHIKAVSDAVFRIYPDVEPNNISFLVHAVCETFQSHRYATKLELDHLKILAADASLLFPSEFSRAKPEKIRAKFFKQLVNDDAAGGNTSPLTTPPTTT
;
A
#
# COMPACT_ATOMS: atom_id res chain seq x y z
N MET A 1 -23.31 -29.00 31.79
CA MET A 1 -23.75 -30.21 32.52
C MET A 1 -24.85 -31.00 31.80
N LEU A 2 -25.92 -30.37 31.27
CA LEU A 2 -27.05 -31.09 30.66
C LEU A 2 -26.84 -31.62 29.22
N LEU A 3 -25.80 -31.18 28.50
CA LEU A 3 -25.46 -31.72 27.17
C LEU A 3 -24.59 -32.99 27.21
N ALA A 4 -23.91 -33.26 28.33
CA ALA A 4 -23.02 -34.41 28.48
C ALA A 4 -23.77 -35.74 28.80
N GLN A 5 -25.06 -35.68 29.14
CA GLN A 5 -25.84 -36.85 29.53
C GLN A 5 -26.60 -37.52 28.35
N ARG A 6 -26.56 -36.96 27.14
CA ARG A 6 -27.41 -37.42 26.02
C ARG A 6 -26.70 -38.30 24.98
N VAL A 7 -25.41 -38.51 25.12
CA VAL A 7 -24.63 -39.43 24.28
C VAL A 7 -24.07 -40.50 25.22
N GLY A 8 -24.41 -41.77 25.00
CA GLY A 8 -24.10 -42.89 25.88
C GLY A 8 -22.67 -42.89 26.39
N ALA A 9 -22.48 -42.38 27.60
CA ALA A 9 -21.20 -42.18 28.26
C ALA A 9 -20.82 -43.44 29.03
N SER A 10 -19.97 -44.28 28.44
CA SER A 10 -19.28 -45.33 29.22
C SER A 10 -17.86 -45.64 28.74
N ARG A 11 -17.28 -44.86 27.81
CA ARG A 11 -15.91 -45.12 27.32
C ARG A 11 -15.03 -43.91 26.94
N ILE A 12 -15.51 -42.67 27.12
CA ILE A 12 -14.72 -41.47 26.83
C ILE A 12 -14.35 -40.83 28.16
N GLY A 13 -13.09 -40.98 28.58
CA GLY A 13 -12.56 -40.28 29.75
C GLY A 13 -12.71 -38.77 29.54
N TYR A 14 -13.51 -38.12 30.38
CA TYR A 14 -13.64 -36.66 30.39
C TYR A 14 -12.51 -36.09 31.23
N TRP A 15 -11.62 -35.31 30.62
CA TRP A 15 -10.47 -34.70 31.27
C TRP A 15 -10.96 -33.39 31.88
N ARG A 16 -11.25 -33.40 33.18
CA ARG A 16 -12.00 -32.33 33.85
C ARG A 16 -11.09 -31.35 34.60
N ASN A 17 -9.81 -31.67 34.81
CA ASN A 17 -8.90 -30.90 35.68
C ASN A 17 -7.40 -31.13 35.37
N GLU A 18 -6.51 -30.24 35.86
CA GLU A 18 -5.03 -30.29 35.67
C GLU A 18 -4.40 -31.61 36.16
N GLU A 19 -5.04 -32.34 37.07
CA GLU A 19 -4.57 -33.65 37.55
C GLU A 19 -4.70 -34.76 36.49
N ASP A 20 -5.71 -34.70 35.61
CA ASP A 20 -5.83 -35.65 34.50
C ASP A 20 -4.70 -35.45 33.48
N ALA A 21 -4.09 -34.25 33.42
CA ALA A 21 -3.00 -33.93 32.51
C ALA A 21 -1.67 -34.64 32.86
N GLN A 22 -1.52 -35.18 34.07
CA GLN A 22 -0.34 -35.98 34.44
C GLN A 22 -0.25 -37.31 33.66
N ASN A 23 -1.37 -37.80 33.11
CA ASN A 23 -1.43 -39.01 32.27
C ASN A 23 -1.15 -38.75 30.78
N LEU A 24 -0.67 -37.55 30.42
CA LEU A 24 -0.36 -37.16 29.04
C LEU A 24 1.12 -37.32 28.67
N GLY A 25 1.92 -37.99 29.51
CA GLY A 25 3.36 -38.16 29.28
C GLY A 25 3.70 -38.73 27.90
N GLU A 26 2.94 -39.70 27.39
CA GLU A 26 3.13 -40.26 26.05
C GLU A 26 2.82 -39.25 24.93
N VAL A 27 1.77 -38.43 25.11
CA VAL A 27 1.35 -37.39 24.13
C VAL A 27 2.39 -36.27 24.07
N TYR A 28 2.94 -35.88 25.22
CA TYR A 28 4.00 -34.88 25.28
C TYR A 28 5.34 -35.40 24.72
N ALA A 29 5.68 -36.67 24.99
CA ALA A 29 6.89 -37.30 24.44
C ALA A 29 6.85 -37.44 22.92
N ASP A 30 5.68 -37.75 22.34
CA ASP A 30 5.50 -37.81 20.88
C ASP A 30 5.65 -36.44 20.22
N ALA A 31 5.23 -35.37 20.90
CA ALA A 31 5.37 -34.00 20.40
C ALA A 31 6.82 -33.51 20.35
N ASP A 32 7.69 -33.93 21.29
CA ASP A 32 9.12 -33.59 21.26
C ASP A 32 9.80 -34.15 19.98
N LEU A 33 9.32 -35.28 19.47
CA LEU A 33 9.84 -35.94 18.26
C LEU A 33 9.21 -35.38 16.98
N SER A 34 7.87 -35.27 16.96
CA SER A 34 7.11 -34.95 15.76
C SER A 34 6.89 -33.44 15.56
N LYS A 35 7.11 -32.62 16.60
CA LYS A 35 6.70 -31.22 16.69
C LYS A 35 5.19 -31.02 16.50
N SER A 36 4.41 -32.09 16.62
CA SER A 36 2.96 -32.11 16.50
C SER A 36 2.35 -32.60 17.80
N LEU A 37 1.33 -31.90 18.30
CA LEU A 37 0.68 -32.23 19.56
C LEU A 37 -0.80 -32.46 19.31
N ASN A 38 -1.23 -33.73 19.43
CA ASN A 38 -2.61 -34.14 19.14
C ASN A 38 -3.45 -34.31 20.40
N PHE A 39 -4.35 -33.36 20.59
CA PHE A 39 -5.37 -33.31 21.63
C PHE A 39 -6.79 -33.40 21.07
N GLY A 40 -6.95 -33.90 19.85
CA GLY A 40 -8.25 -34.13 19.24
C GLY A 40 -9.08 -35.15 20.00
N TYR A 41 -10.40 -34.93 20.09
CA TYR A 41 -11.36 -35.87 20.70
C TYR A 41 -11.08 -36.23 22.16
N LYS A 42 -10.41 -35.33 22.90
CA LYS A 42 -10.08 -35.54 24.32
C LYS A 42 -11.13 -34.96 25.26
N GLY A 43 -12.26 -34.45 24.78
CA GLY A 43 -13.29 -33.88 25.67
C GLY A 43 -12.78 -32.74 26.58
N LEU A 44 -11.75 -32.01 26.14
CA LEU A 44 -11.13 -30.94 26.91
C LEU A 44 -12.10 -29.76 27.07
N VAL A 45 -12.22 -29.26 28.29
CA VAL A 45 -12.93 -27.98 28.57
C VAL A 45 -11.98 -26.78 28.59
N ALA A 46 -10.68 -27.04 28.80
CA ALA A 46 -9.59 -26.08 28.72
C ALA A 46 -8.30 -26.79 28.26
N VAL A 47 -7.40 -26.05 27.64
CA VAL A 47 -6.07 -26.55 27.25
C VAL A 47 -5.14 -26.51 28.47
N PRO A 48 -4.44 -27.60 28.84
CA PRO A 48 -3.49 -27.60 29.95
C PRO A 48 -2.37 -26.57 29.76
N LYS A 49 -1.99 -25.84 30.82
CA LYS A 49 -1.02 -24.73 30.73
C LYS A 49 0.32 -25.14 30.13
N VAL A 50 0.80 -26.34 30.49
CA VAL A 50 2.07 -26.91 30.01
C VAL A 50 2.16 -26.96 28.48
N VAL A 51 1.03 -27.12 27.78
CA VAL A 51 0.99 -27.10 26.30
C VAL A 51 1.53 -25.78 25.75
N PHE A 52 1.18 -24.65 26.37
CA PHE A 52 1.62 -23.33 25.93
C PHE A 52 3.12 -23.07 26.23
N GLU A 53 3.73 -23.89 27.08
CA GLU A 53 5.17 -23.84 27.40
C GLU A 53 6.01 -24.62 26.38
N MET A 54 5.40 -25.50 25.58
CA MET A 54 6.07 -26.32 24.56
C MET A 54 6.43 -25.50 23.31
N LYS A 55 7.49 -24.68 23.41
CA LYS A 55 7.90 -23.71 22.36
C LYS A 55 8.35 -24.33 21.03
N HIS A 56 8.58 -25.64 20.99
CA HIS A 56 9.03 -26.36 19.80
C HIS A 56 7.88 -26.86 18.91
N VAL A 57 6.64 -26.86 19.42
CA VAL A 57 5.45 -27.38 18.72
C VAL A 57 5.11 -26.48 17.53
N ARG A 58 4.88 -27.13 16.39
CA ARG A 58 4.50 -26.50 15.11
C ARG A 58 3.07 -26.82 14.70
N ARG A 59 2.53 -27.96 15.12
CA ARG A 59 1.14 -28.33 14.86
C ARG A 59 0.43 -28.63 16.17
N LEU A 60 -0.70 -27.99 16.41
CA LEU A 60 -1.53 -28.22 17.59
C LEU A 60 -2.95 -28.57 17.16
N GLU A 61 -3.35 -29.81 17.42
CA GLU A 61 -4.68 -30.32 17.12
C GLU A 61 -5.54 -30.32 18.39
N LEU A 62 -6.54 -29.45 18.45
CA LEU A 62 -7.48 -29.27 19.56
C LEU A 62 -8.94 -29.53 19.12
N ASN A 63 -9.13 -30.13 17.94
CA ASN A 63 -10.43 -30.35 17.33
C ASN A 63 -11.31 -31.30 18.13
N ASN A 64 -12.64 -31.15 18.02
CA ASN A 64 -13.63 -32.04 18.66
C ASN A 64 -13.47 -32.10 20.19
N ASN A 65 -13.41 -30.93 20.82
CA ASN A 65 -13.37 -30.77 22.28
C ASN A 65 -14.54 -29.87 22.75
N PHE A 66 -14.54 -29.48 24.02
CA PHE A 66 -15.54 -28.60 24.63
C PHE A 66 -14.95 -27.23 25.02
N LEU A 67 -13.95 -26.76 24.25
CA LEU A 67 -13.29 -25.48 24.51
C LEU A 67 -14.25 -24.33 24.22
N GLN A 68 -14.61 -23.56 25.25
CA GLN A 68 -15.41 -22.34 25.10
C GLN A 68 -14.55 -21.09 24.91
N VAL A 69 -13.32 -21.13 25.44
CA VAL A 69 -12.32 -20.06 25.35
C VAL A 69 -10.96 -20.68 25.06
N LEU A 70 -10.19 -20.03 24.20
CA LEU A 70 -8.77 -20.31 24.03
C LEU A 70 -7.95 -19.32 24.87
N SER A 71 -7.04 -19.83 25.70
CA SER A 71 -6.20 -18.99 26.55
C SER A 71 -5.32 -18.05 25.72
N PRO A 72 -5.13 -16.78 26.14
CA PRO A 72 -4.15 -15.88 25.51
C PRO A 72 -2.71 -16.41 25.51
N ALA A 73 -2.40 -17.42 26.34
CA ALA A 73 -1.12 -18.12 26.36
C ALA A 73 -0.80 -18.84 25.02
N ILE A 74 -1.78 -19.03 24.12
CA ILE A 74 -1.51 -19.51 22.76
C ILE A 74 -0.46 -18.65 22.04
N GLY A 75 -0.46 -17.34 22.30
CA GLY A 75 0.50 -16.41 21.71
C GLY A 75 1.95 -16.61 22.20
N ASP A 76 2.18 -17.47 23.20
CA ASP A 76 3.52 -17.81 23.62
C ASP A 76 4.09 -18.98 22.81
N MET A 77 3.30 -19.66 21.97
CA MET A 77 3.74 -20.74 21.06
C MET A 77 4.22 -20.16 19.71
N THR A 78 5.31 -19.39 19.74
CA THR A 78 5.77 -18.56 18.60
C THR A 78 6.20 -19.34 17.35
N LEU A 79 6.48 -20.65 17.47
CA LEU A 79 6.81 -21.53 16.35
C LEU A 79 5.60 -22.27 15.77
N LEU A 80 4.39 -22.01 16.26
CA LEU A 80 3.17 -22.68 15.80
C LEU A 80 2.87 -22.31 14.35
N GLU A 81 2.69 -23.32 13.50
CA GLU A 81 2.37 -23.22 12.07
C GLU A 81 0.93 -23.65 11.78
N GLU A 82 0.37 -24.58 12.54
CA GLU A 82 -0.97 -25.10 12.31
C GLU A 82 -1.74 -25.22 13.62
N LEU A 83 -2.95 -24.68 13.63
CA LEU A 83 -3.85 -24.71 14.78
C LEU A 83 -5.25 -25.16 14.36
N TRP A 84 -5.65 -26.33 14.84
CA TRP A 84 -6.94 -26.94 14.52
C TRP A 84 -7.87 -26.84 15.73
N LEU A 85 -8.90 -26.00 15.64
CA LEU A 85 -9.85 -25.72 16.72
C LEU A 85 -11.30 -26.08 16.33
N ASN A 86 -11.51 -26.68 15.18
CA ASN A 86 -12.83 -27.05 14.68
C ASN A 86 -13.60 -27.95 15.65
N ASP A 87 -14.93 -27.90 15.57
CA ASP A 87 -15.82 -28.67 16.46
C ASP A 87 -15.61 -28.34 17.95
N ASN A 88 -15.44 -27.06 18.27
CA ASN A 88 -15.42 -26.55 19.64
C ASN A 88 -16.44 -25.42 19.81
N PRO A 89 -17.10 -25.27 20.97
CA PRO A 89 -18.02 -24.16 21.24
C PRO A 89 -17.31 -22.81 21.50
N LEU A 90 -16.21 -22.53 20.81
CA LEU A 90 -15.42 -21.29 20.95
C LEU A 90 -16.24 -20.09 20.48
N ARG A 91 -16.29 -19.03 21.28
CA ARG A 91 -17.02 -17.79 20.94
C ARG A 91 -16.11 -16.67 20.47
N LEU A 92 -14.87 -16.66 20.95
CA LEU A 92 -13.88 -15.61 20.70
C LEU A 92 -12.50 -16.25 20.56
N LEU A 93 -11.65 -15.59 19.78
CA LEU A 93 -10.21 -15.85 19.75
C LEU A 93 -9.45 -14.77 20.51
N PRO A 94 -8.40 -15.12 21.27
CA PRO A 94 -7.55 -14.12 21.92
C PRO A 94 -6.72 -13.37 20.86
N GLY A 95 -6.69 -12.03 20.93
CA GLY A 95 -5.86 -11.21 20.03
C GLY A 95 -4.35 -11.54 20.09
N ARG A 96 -3.89 -12.17 21.20
CA ARG A 96 -2.52 -12.69 21.34
C ARG A 96 -2.15 -13.79 20.32
N ILE A 97 -3.11 -14.39 19.61
CA ILE A 97 -2.83 -15.32 18.51
C ILE A 97 -1.92 -14.71 17.43
N CYS A 98 -1.92 -13.37 17.29
CA CYS A 98 -1.01 -12.66 16.39
C CYS A 98 0.48 -12.87 16.66
N LYS A 99 0.85 -13.36 17.85
CA LYS A 99 2.24 -13.68 18.21
C LYS A 99 2.72 -15.03 17.66
N CYS A 100 1.81 -15.87 17.16
CA CYS A 100 2.16 -17.05 16.40
C CYS A 100 2.54 -16.62 14.97
N GLU A 101 3.65 -15.91 14.82
CA GLU A 101 4.05 -15.28 13.55
C GLU A 101 4.21 -16.30 12.42
N GLY A 102 4.54 -17.55 12.74
CA GLY A 102 4.65 -18.66 11.79
C GLY A 102 3.33 -19.34 11.39
N LEU A 103 2.18 -18.93 11.92
CA LEU A 103 0.89 -19.61 11.72
C LEU A 103 0.44 -19.53 10.26
N LYS A 104 0.25 -20.68 9.63
CA LYS A 104 -0.13 -20.88 8.22
C LYS A 104 -1.56 -21.37 8.06
N VAL A 105 -2.03 -22.20 8.99
CA VAL A 105 -3.35 -22.83 8.98
C VAL A 105 -4.06 -22.58 10.31
N LEU A 106 -5.29 -22.08 10.24
CA LEU A 106 -6.19 -21.91 11.38
C LEU A 106 -7.58 -22.41 11.01
N ASP A 107 -7.96 -23.56 11.56
CA ASP A 107 -9.30 -24.12 11.35
C ASP A 107 -10.22 -23.79 12.53
N LEU A 108 -11.27 -23.00 12.26
CA LEU A 108 -12.31 -22.60 13.20
C LEU A 108 -13.69 -23.14 12.79
N SER A 109 -13.74 -24.12 11.90
CA SER A 109 -14.99 -24.70 11.40
C SER A 109 -15.88 -25.18 12.54
N ARG A 110 -17.19 -24.99 12.41
CA ARG A 110 -18.17 -25.50 13.39
C ARG A 110 -17.88 -25.00 14.81
N THR A 111 -17.42 -23.75 14.92
CA THR A 111 -17.29 -23.02 16.20
C THR A 111 -18.44 -22.01 16.37
N GLN A 112 -18.49 -21.33 17.51
CA GLN A 112 -19.48 -20.28 17.82
C GLN A 112 -18.91 -18.86 17.68
N ILE A 113 -17.84 -18.70 16.89
CA ILE A 113 -17.16 -17.42 16.71
C ILE A 113 -18.07 -16.44 15.98
N THR A 114 -18.39 -15.32 16.64
CA THR A 114 -19.18 -14.22 16.05
C THR A 114 -18.32 -13.06 15.56
N GLU A 115 -17.13 -12.91 16.13
CA GLU A 115 -16.16 -11.85 15.80
C GLU A 115 -14.73 -12.39 15.84
N LEU A 116 -13.86 -11.83 14.99
CA LEU A 116 -12.43 -12.12 14.98
C LEU A 116 -11.67 -10.94 15.59
N PRO A 117 -10.61 -11.19 16.39
CA PRO A 117 -9.76 -10.12 16.88
C PRO A 117 -9.07 -9.42 15.72
N LEU A 118 -9.00 -8.08 15.75
CA LEU A 118 -8.36 -7.30 14.68
C LEU A 118 -6.88 -7.66 14.52
N GLU A 119 -6.21 -8.02 15.62
CA GLU A 119 -4.82 -8.43 15.65
C GLU A 119 -4.55 -9.68 14.80
N LEU A 120 -5.57 -10.51 14.51
CA LEU A 120 -5.42 -11.65 13.58
C LEU A 120 -4.91 -11.19 12.21
N GLY A 121 -5.27 -9.97 11.79
CA GLY A 121 -4.77 -9.36 10.56
C GLY A 121 -3.26 -9.17 10.52
N ARG A 122 -2.56 -9.13 11.66
CA ARG A 122 -1.09 -9.07 11.68
C ARG A 122 -0.43 -10.31 11.07
N LEU A 123 -1.19 -11.40 10.92
CA LEU A 123 -0.77 -12.64 10.24
C LEU A 123 -1.05 -12.62 8.72
N ASN A 124 -1.40 -11.47 8.11
CA ASN A 124 -1.74 -11.38 6.68
C ASN A 124 -0.64 -11.88 5.72
N ASN A 125 0.62 -11.94 6.17
CA ASN A 125 1.73 -12.44 5.37
C ASN A 125 2.01 -13.94 5.56
N THR A 126 1.45 -14.57 6.60
CA THR A 126 1.82 -15.95 7.02
C THR A 126 0.62 -16.88 7.07
N LEU A 127 -0.54 -16.42 7.51
CA LEU A 127 -1.77 -17.19 7.56
C LEU A 127 -2.39 -17.28 6.16
N HIS A 128 -2.35 -18.47 5.58
CA HIS A 128 -2.80 -18.74 4.21
C HIS A 128 -4.17 -19.40 4.16
N GLU A 129 -4.49 -20.17 5.19
CA GLU A 129 -5.73 -20.93 5.29
C GLU A 129 -6.42 -20.59 6.61
N LEU A 130 -7.57 -19.93 6.50
CA LEU A 130 -8.47 -19.63 7.61
C LEU A 130 -9.83 -20.18 7.26
N GLU A 131 -10.23 -21.25 7.95
CA GLU A 131 -11.50 -21.90 7.72
C GLU A 131 -12.53 -21.44 8.76
N LEU A 132 -13.70 -21.02 8.27
CA LEU A 132 -14.79 -20.42 9.05
C LEU A 132 -16.14 -21.06 8.71
N THR A 133 -16.16 -22.17 7.99
CA THR A 133 -17.37 -22.91 7.63
C THR A 133 -18.18 -23.26 8.88
N ASP A 134 -19.50 -23.07 8.80
CA ASP A 134 -20.43 -23.32 9.92
C ASP A 134 -20.11 -22.53 11.21
N THR A 135 -19.54 -21.33 11.08
CA THR A 135 -19.43 -20.36 12.17
C THR A 135 -20.53 -19.29 12.05
N PRO A 136 -21.00 -18.67 13.16
CA PRO A 136 -21.91 -17.55 13.12
C PRO A 136 -21.23 -16.21 12.73
N TYR A 137 -19.96 -16.25 12.31
CA TYR A 137 -19.22 -15.07 11.86
C TYR A 137 -19.83 -14.54 10.57
N ILE A 138 -20.37 -13.32 10.62
CA ILE A 138 -20.93 -12.65 9.46
C ILE A 138 -19.87 -11.69 8.93
N ALA A 139 -19.29 -12.02 7.77
CA ALA A 139 -18.45 -11.10 7.03
C ALA A 139 -19.25 -9.84 6.65
N SER A 140 -18.70 -8.66 6.92
CA SER A 140 -19.35 -7.37 6.62
C SER A 140 -19.45 -7.06 5.11
N SER A 141 -18.85 -7.88 4.25
CA SER A 141 -18.92 -7.77 2.79
C SER A 141 -18.74 -9.15 2.12
N SER A 142 -19.13 -9.25 0.84
CA SER A 142 -19.07 -10.42 -0.10
C SER A 142 -17.94 -11.43 0.17
N PRO A 143 -18.06 -12.73 -0.23
CA PRO A 143 -17.20 -13.81 0.29
C PRO A 143 -15.71 -13.44 0.29
N LEU A 144 -15.20 -13.15 1.48
CA LEU A 144 -13.81 -12.79 1.71
C LEU A 144 -13.00 -14.09 1.67
N ASN A 145 -12.05 -14.18 0.75
CA ASN A 145 -10.97 -15.16 0.93
C ASN A 145 -10.09 -14.72 2.12
N THR A 146 -9.33 -15.66 2.68
CA THR A 146 -8.47 -15.44 3.85
C THR A 146 -7.63 -14.17 3.73
N LYS A 147 -6.97 -13.96 2.57
CA LYS A 147 -6.12 -12.79 2.33
C LYS A 147 -6.86 -11.45 2.45
N ARG A 148 -8.05 -11.34 1.84
CA ARG A 148 -8.84 -10.09 1.91
C ARG A 148 -9.31 -9.82 3.33
N LEU A 149 -9.80 -10.85 4.03
CA LEU A 149 -10.23 -10.74 5.42
C LEU A 149 -9.09 -10.28 6.33
N LEU A 150 -7.92 -10.92 6.24
CA LEU A 150 -6.75 -10.55 7.04
C LEU A 150 -6.25 -9.14 6.72
N THR A 151 -6.33 -8.72 5.45
CA THR A 151 -5.98 -7.34 5.06
C THR A 151 -6.92 -6.31 5.69
N GLU A 152 -8.23 -6.57 5.75
CA GLU A 152 -9.18 -5.69 6.42
C GLU A 152 -8.97 -5.65 7.94
N LEU A 153 -8.81 -6.81 8.59
CA LEU A 153 -8.51 -6.88 10.02
C LEU A 153 -7.22 -6.13 10.36
N TRP A 154 -6.18 -6.29 9.53
CA TRP A 154 -4.91 -5.59 9.69
C TRP A 154 -5.08 -4.07 9.58
N ARG A 155 -5.84 -3.61 8.58
CA ARG A 155 -6.10 -2.18 8.37
C ARG A 155 -6.83 -1.58 9.57
N LEU A 156 -7.81 -2.29 10.12
CA LEU A 156 -8.55 -1.85 11.30
C LEU A 156 -7.66 -1.83 12.56
N ASP A 157 -6.86 -2.85 12.80
CA ASP A 157 -5.89 -2.91 13.90
C ASP A 157 -4.85 -1.79 13.82
N GLU A 158 -4.25 -1.59 12.64
CA GLU A 158 -3.24 -0.55 12.41
C GLU A 158 -3.84 0.85 12.58
N SER A 159 -5.06 1.07 12.10
CA SER A 159 -5.79 2.32 12.30
C SER A 159 -6.00 2.62 13.79
N GLN A 160 -6.44 1.64 14.59
CA GLN A 160 -6.62 1.81 16.04
C GLN A 160 -5.29 2.08 16.76
N ARG A 161 -4.22 1.37 16.40
CA ARG A 161 -2.87 1.61 16.94
C ARG A 161 -2.38 3.02 16.65
N LEU A 162 -2.46 3.45 15.39
CA LEU A 162 -2.02 4.79 14.97
C LEU A 162 -2.87 5.89 15.61
N ARG A 163 -4.18 5.68 15.76
CA ARG A 163 -5.07 6.57 16.50
C ARG A 163 -4.58 6.77 17.94
N ASN A 164 -4.28 5.69 18.65
CA ASN A 164 -3.81 5.76 20.03
C ASN A 164 -2.42 6.42 20.12
N GLU A 165 -1.53 6.16 19.17
CA GLU A 165 -0.22 6.84 19.11
C GLU A 165 -0.38 8.35 18.87
N ILE A 166 -1.35 8.76 18.04
CA ILE A 166 -1.69 10.18 17.85
C ILE A 166 -2.22 10.77 19.15
N ILE A 167 -3.12 10.09 19.86
CA ILE A 167 -3.64 10.53 21.18
C ILE A 167 -2.48 10.78 22.13
N ASP A 168 -1.57 9.81 22.28
CA ASP A 168 -0.44 9.92 23.19
C ASP A 168 0.47 11.11 22.84
N LYS A 169 0.79 11.30 21.55
CA LYS A 169 1.62 12.41 21.09
C LYS A 169 0.96 13.77 21.29
N VAL A 170 -0.30 13.87 20.93
CA VAL A 170 -1.05 15.12 20.99
C VAL A 170 -1.32 15.52 22.44
N ASN A 171 -1.69 14.57 23.30
CA ASN A 171 -1.95 14.82 24.71
C ASN A 171 -0.68 15.11 25.51
N ASN A 172 0.43 14.41 25.26
CA ASN A 172 1.67 14.65 26.01
C ASN A 172 2.53 15.79 25.43
N GLY A 173 2.24 16.21 24.19
CA GLY A 173 2.96 17.27 23.49
C GLY A 173 2.08 18.50 23.27
N ILE A 174 1.43 18.53 22.10
CA ILE A 174 0.82 19.72 21.50
C ILE A 174 -0.25 20.37 22.40
N TYR A 175 -1.08 19.55 23.03
CA TYR A 175 -2.23 20.00 23.82
C TYR A 175 -2.08 19.72 25.31
N ARG A 176 -0.85 19.48 25.79
CA ARG A 176 -0.57 19.06 27.17
C ARG A 176 -1.30 19.87 28.24
N GLU A 177 -1.36 21.19 28.08
CA GLU A 177 -1.98 22.11 29.03
C GLU A 177 -3.51 22.12 29.02
N PHE A 178 -4.14 21.44 28.06
CA PHE A 178 -5.57 21.55 27.74
C PHE A 178 -6.28 20.20 27.66
N THR A 179 -5.58 19.11 27.93
CA THR A 179 -6.07 17.74 27.77
C THR A 179 -7.32 17.48 28.61
N ASP A 180 -7.35 17.96 29.85
CA ASP A 180 -8.48 17.73 30.77
C ASP A 180 -9.74 18.50 30.36
N GLU A 181 -9.60 19.77 29.94
CA GLU A 181 -10.74 20.64 29.60
C GLU A 181 -11.35 20.32 28.22
N TYR A 182 -10.55 19.83 27.27
CA TYR A 182 -10.96 19.64 25.87
C TYR A 182 -10.82 18.19 25.36
N SER A 183 -10.70 17.21 26.25
CA SER A 183 -10.50 15.79 25.93
C SER A 183 -11.46 15.24 24.87
N GLU A 184 -12.76 15.49 25.01
CA GLU A 184 -13.79 15.04 24.07
C GLU A 184 -13.56 15.63 22.67
N ARG A 185 -13.36 16.96 22.61
CA ARG A 185 -13.12 17.67 21.35
C ARG A 185 -11.85 17.16 20.66
N ILE A 186 -10.78 16.93 21.42
CA ILE A 186 -9.50 16.41 20.91
C ILE A 186 -9.72 15.00 20.33
N ASN A 187 -10.43 14.13 21.03
CA ASN A 187 -10.77 12.79 20.52
C ASN A 187 -11.60 12.86 19.23
N ASP A 188 -12.62 13.72 19.15
CA ASP A 188 -13.41 13.90 17.92
C ASP A 188 -12.56 14.32 16.72
N ILE A 189 -11.57 15.19 16.95
CA ILE A 189 -10.65 15.63 15.89
C ILE A 189 -9.76 14.47 15.47
N ILE A 190 -9.22 13.71 16.41
CA ILE A 190 -8.38 12.55 16.12
C ILE A 190 -9.18 11.47 15.38
N ASP A 191 -10.44 11.25 15.74
CA ASP A 191 -11.36 10.36 15.02
C ASP A 191 -11.60 10.83 13.58
N ALA A 192 -11.88 12.13 13.40
CA ALA A 192 -12.06 12.71 12.08
C ALA A 192 -10.77 12.63 11.23
N VAL A 193 -9.59 12.83 11.83
CA VAL A 193 -8.30 12.67 11.14
C VAL A 193 -8.07 11.21 10.77
N THR A 194 -8.28 10.28 11.70
CA THR A 194 -8.11 8.84 11.44
C THR A 194 -9.02 8.38 10.29
N TYR A 195 -10.28 8.85 10.28
CA TYR A 195 -11.21 8.59 9.20
C TYR A 195 -10.78 9.22 7.86
N GLU A 196 -10.30 10.46 7.86
CA GLU A 196 -9.85 11.18 6.65
C GLU A 196 -8.68 10.48 5.95
N PHE A 197 -7.88 9.69 6.68
CA PHE A 197 -6.72 8.96 6.15
C PHE A 197 -6.93 7.44 6.08
N GLN A 198 -8.16 6.94 6.27
CA GLN A 198 -8.47 5.50 6.40
C GLN A 198 -8.14 4.65 5.17
N GLU A 199 -7.97 5.27 4.01
CA GLU A 199 -7.67 4.62 2.73
C GLU A 199 -6.17 4.29 2.58
N ASN A 200 -5.29 4.99 3.29
CA ASN A 200 -3.84 4.81 3.18
C ASN A 200 -3.15 4.89 4.56
N MET A 201 -2.83 3.72 5.11
CA MET A 201 -2.20 3.60 6.42
C MET A 201 -0.79 4.19 6.46
N ASP A 202 -0.06 4.24 5.35
CA ASP A 202 1.26 4.88 5.31
C ASP A 202 1.14 6.41 5.42
N GLU A 203 0.09 7.00 4.84
CA GLU A 203 -0.20 8.42 5.05
C GLU A 203 -0.60 8.69 6.50
N LEU A 204 -1.46 7.87 7.11
CA LEU A 204 -1.82 8.01 8.52
C LEU A 204 -0.59 7.84 9.45
N ARG A 205 0.30 6.89 9.16
CA ARG A 205 1.57 6.72 9.90
C ARG A 205 2.45 7.95 9.78
N ASN A 206 2.52 8.56 8.59
CA ASN A 206 3.26 9.80 8.38
C ASN A 206 2.60 11.00 9.08
N VAL A 207 1.27 11.05 9.17
CA VAL A 207 0.56 12.04 9.99
C VAL A 207 0.97 11.89 11.46
N CYS A 208 0.95 10.67 11.99
CA CYS A 208 1.38 10.38 13.35
C CYS A 208 2.84 10.80 13.61
N ARG A 209 3.75 10.56 12.66
CA ARG A 209 5.16 11.01 12.76
C ARG A 209 5.35 12.53 12.70
N ASN A 210 4.43 13.25 12.07
CA ASN A 210 4.51 14.70 11.87
C ASN A 210 3.43 15.45 12.67
N ALA A 211 2.88 14.85 13.71
CA ALA A 211 1.75 15.40 14.47
C ALA A 211 2.02 16.85 14.91
N ASP A 212 3.22 17.13 15.45
CA ASP A 212 3.63 18.45 15.94
C ASP A 212 3.60 19.56 14.87
N ARG A 213 3.74 19.20 13.60
CA ARG A 213 3.71 20.15 12.47
C ARG A 213 2.33 20.26 11.84
N LEU A 214 1.51 19.23 11.99
CA LEU A 214 0.24 19.09 11.28
C LEU A 214 -0.95 19.52 12.14
N PHE A 215 -0.92 19.26 13.44
CA PHE A 215 -2.00 19.61 14.36
C PHE A 215 -1.85 21.06 14.83
N PRO A 216 -2.81 21.96 14.53
CA PRO A 216 -2.70 23.36 14.93
C PRO A 216 -2.79 23.58 16.44
N LEU A 217 -1.84 24.36 16.97
CA LEU A 217 -1.80 24.79 18.39
C LEU A 217 -3.07 25.56 18.81
N ASP A 218 -3.69 26.28 17.87
CA ASP A 218 -4.83 27.16 18.16
C ASP A 218 -6.19 26.45 18.08
N ILE A 219 -6.26 25.13 17.81
CA ILE A 219 -7.56 24.42 17.75
C ILE A 219 -8.37 24.57 19.04
N ILE A 220 -7.67 24.82 20.15
CA ILE A 220 -8.23 24.97 21.49
C ILE A 220 -8.66 26.42 21.79
N LYS A 221 -8.24 27.41 20.99
CA LYS A 221 -8.58 28.84 21.17
C LYS A 221 -9.81 29.27 20.34
N HIS A 222 -10.37 30.44 20.66
CA HIS A 222 -11.64 30.97 20.13
C HIS A 222 -11.86 30.87 18.60
N LYS A 223 -10.80 30.87 17.78
CA LYS A 223 -10.88 30.80 16.31
C LYS A 223 -11.39 29.45 15.78
N TYR A 224 -11.18 28.35 16.51
CA TYR A 224 -11.50 26.99 16.04
C TYR A 224 -12.66 26.33 16.79
N LYS A 225 -13.18 26.97 17.85
CA LYS A 225 -14.28 26.45 18.68
C LYS A 225 -15.54 26.10 17.88
N HIS A 226 -15.81 26.82 16.79
CA HIS A 226 -16.98 26.60 15.93
C HIS A 226 -16.71 25.76 14.69
N ILE A 227 -15.44 25.39 14.45
CA ILE A 227 -15.06 24.63 13.26
C ILE A 227 -15.29 23.15 13.55
N SER A 228 -15.97 22.44 12.66
CA SER A 228 -16.26 21.01 12.84
C SER A 228 -14.96 20.17 12.82
N PRO A 229 -14.89 19.05 13.57
CA PRO A 229 -13.71 18.16 13.53
C PRO A 229 -13.40 17.66 12.11
N LYS A 230 -14.42 17.39 11.30
CA LYS A 230 -14.26 17.01 9.88
C LYS A 230 -13.56 18.08 9.05
N THR A 231 -13.91 19.36 9.25
CA THR A 231 -13.25 20.48 8.56
C THR A 231 -11.78 20.61 8.99
N ILE A 232 -11.50 20.41 10.27
CA ILE A 232 -10.12 20.42 10.79
C ILE A 232 -9.30 19.28 10.17
N ALA A 233 -9.86 18.07 10.11
CA ALA A 233 -9.22 16.92 9.46
C ALA A 233 -8.87 17.20 7.99
N LYS A 234 -9.79 17.81 7.22
CA LYS A 234 -9.53 18.23 5.84
C LYS A 234 -8.39 19.26 5.73
N ASN A 235 -8.32 20.22 6.65
CA ASN A 235 -7.22 21.19 6.69
C ASN A 235 -5.88 20.51 7.04
N ILE A 236 -5.90 19.52 7.93
CA ILE A 236 -4.74 18.66 8.23
C ILE A 236 -4.32 17.89 6.97
N ARG A 237 -5.26 17.31 6.21
CA ARG A 237 -4.98 16.64 4.93
C ARG A 237 -4.34 17.56 3.89
N ALA A 238 -4.83 18.80 3.77
CA ALA A 238 -4.24 19.81 2.90
C ALA A 238 -2.81 20.21 3.34
N SER A 239 -2.61 20.37 4.65
CA SER A 239 -1.29 20.68 5.24
C SER A 239 -0.31 19.52 5.07
N PHE A 240 -0.76 18.28 5.27
CA PHE A 240 0.01 17.07 5.02
C PHE A 240 0.45 16.97 3.55
N THR A 241 -0.47 17.22 2.62
CA THR A 241 -0.17 17.23 1.19
C THR A 241 0.87 18.30 0.85
N SER A 242 0.76 19.49 1.43
CA SER A 242 1.71 20.58 1.26
C SER A 242 3.10 20.22 1.83
N LEU A 243 3.14 19.60 3.01
CA LEU A 243 4.37 19.11 3.63
C LEU A 243 5.04 18.02 2.79
N LYS A 244 4.25 17.07 2.27
CA LYS A 244 4.73 16.00 1.35
C LYS A 244 5.35 16.61 0.10
N LYS A 245 4.68 17.59 -0.52
CA LYS A 245 5.22 18.33 -1.69
C LYS A 245 6.50 19.09 -1.36
N ALA A 246 6.55 19.79 -0.22
CA ALA A 246 7.75 20.51 0.21
C ALA A 246 8.95 19.57 0.44
N ASN A 247 8.72 18.41 1.06
CA ASN A 247 9.76 17.41 1.27
C ASN A 247 10.25 16.80 -0.06
N ALA A 248 9.34 16.45 -0.97
CA ALA A 248 9.71 15.99 -2.31
C ALA A 248 10.53 17.04 -3.06
N ARG A 249 10.17 18.33 -2.94
CA ARG A 249 10.92 19.43 -3.55
C ARG A 249 12.35 19.50 -3.01
N LYS A 250 12.55 19.36 -1.70
CA LYS A 250 13.88 19.34 -1.08
C LYS A 250 14.74 18.19 -1.59
N ILE A 251 14.17 16.99 -1.71
CA ILE A 251 14.87 15.82 -2.26
C ILE A 251 15.32 16.09 -3.69
N LEU A 252 14.42 16.59 -4.54
CA LEU A 252 14.75 16.93 -5.92
C LEU A 252 15.76 18.08 -6.03
N SER A 253 15.71 19.07 -5.13
CA SER A 253 16.73 20.12 -5.05
C SER A 253 18.11 19.53 -4.78
N ALA A 254 18.23 18.60 -3.82
CA ALA A 254 19.50 17.94 -3.51
C ALA A 254 19.99 17.04 -4.66
N GLU A 255 19.07 16.33 -5.33
CA GLU A 255 19.41 15.52 -6.52
C GLU A 255 19.91 16.42 -7.67
N PHE A 256 19.23 17.53 -7.93
CA PHE A 256 19.63 18.48 -8.95
C PHE A 256 20.96 19.17 -8.61
N GLU A 257 21.22 19.46 -7.34
CA GLU A 257 22.52 19.94 -6.87
C GLU A 257 23.64 18.96 -7.25
N LEU A 258 23.47 17.67 -6.94
CA LEU A 258 24.44 16.64 -7.32
C LEU A 258 24.62 16.59 -8.84
N LYS A 259 23.54 16.75 -9.60
CA LYS A 259 23.57 16.79 -11.07
C LYS A 259 24.36 17.99 -11.59
N LEU A 260 24.18 19.19 -11.01
CA LEU A 260 24.93 20.39 -11.37
C LEU A 260 26.43 20.20 -11.10
N ARG A 261 26.79 19.69 -9.92
CA ARG A 261 28.20 19.40 -9.57
C ARG A 261 28.84 18.41 -10.53
N ALA A 262 28.12 17.37 -10.92
CA ALA A 262 28.60 16.39 -11.89
C ALA A 262 28.73 16.96 -13.30
N PHE A 263 27.76 17.77 -13.74
CA PHE A 263 27.71 18.31 -15.10
C PHE A 263 28.81 19.36 -15.35
N TYR A 264 29.07 20.23 -14.37
CA TYR A 264 30.05 21.30 -14.47
C TYR A 264 31.33 21.02 -13.67
N TYR A 265 31.76 19.76 -13.58
CA TYR A 265 32.94 19.34 -12.83
C TYR A 265 34.12 20.33 -12.91
N ASP A 266 34.59 20.83 -11.76
CA ASP A 266 35.63 21.88 -11.59
C ASP A 266 35.37 23.24 -12.26
N ARG A 267 34.18 23.45 -12.84
CA ARG A 267 33.78 24.66 -13.60
C ARG A 267 32.58 25.40 -13.01
N ILE A 268 32.16 25.05 -11.80
CA ILE A 268 31.07 25.70 -11.08
C ILE A 268 31.52 26.13 -9.68
N ASP A 269 31.20 27.36 -9.31
CA ASP A 269 31.40 27.86 -7.96
C ASP A 269 30.36 27.23 -7.02
N VAL A 270 30.84 26.39 -6.09
CA VAL A 270 30.00 25.65 -5.13
C VAL A 270 29.14 26.59 -4.28
N THR A 271 29.62 27.80 -3.99
CA THR A 271 28.88 28.78 -3.17
C THR A 271 27.66 29.34 -3.88
N ARG A 272 27.61 29.25 -5.22
CA ARG A 272 26.51 29.78 -6.04
C ARG A 272 25.44 28.75 -6.38
N ILE A 273 25.68 27.46 -6.10
CA ILE A 273 24.77 26.38 -6.49
C ILE A 273 23.38 26.55 -5.90
N GLU A 274 23.28 26.83 -4.60
CA GLU A 274 21.98 27.06 -3.95
C GLU A 274 21.22 28.24 -4.58
N SER A 275 21.94 29.32 -4.92
CA SER A 275 21.36 30.48 -5.60
C SER A 275 20.84 30.12 -6.99
N TYR A 276 21.57 29.31 -7.76
CA TYR A 276 21.10 28.81 -9.05
C TYR A 276 19.85 27.94 -8.93
N ILE A 277 19.84 27.01 -7.97
CA ILE A 277 18.68 26.13 -7.74
C ILE A 277 17.45 26.97 -7.37
N HIS A 278 17.62 27.93 -6.46
CA HIS A 278 16.55 28.84 -6.06
C HIS A 278 16.04 29.64 -7.26
N ASP A 279 16.92 30.26 -8.05
CA ASP A 279 16.54 31.06 -9.21
C ASP A 279 15.83 30.21 -10.30
N ILE A 280 16.21 28.94 -10.48
CA ILE A 280 15.55 28.04 -11.43
C ILE A 280 14.17 27.60 -10.93
N PHE A 281 14.07 27.19 -9.67
CA PHE A 281 12.87 26.53 -9.11
C PHE A 281 11.79 27.55 -8.72
N THR A 282 12.16 28.81 -8.49
CA THR A 282 11.25 29.87 -8.05
C THR A 282 11.17 31.00 -9.06
N ILE A 283 10.17 31.87 -8.92
CA ILE A 283 10.12 33.15 -9.61
C ILE A 283 10.51 34.22 -8.61
N ASN A 284 11.51 35.02 -8.93
CA ASN A 284 11.77 36.25 -8.22
C ASN A 284 10.77 37.31 -8.71
N ASN A 285 9.85 37.74 -7.84
CA ASN A 285 8.79 38.74 -8.13
C ASN A 285 9.31 40.14 -8.54
N THR A 286 10.61 40.32 -8.76
CA THR A 286 11.24 41.62 -9.00
C THR A 286 11.24 42.07 -10.46
N VAL A 287 10.77 41.26 -11.41
CA VAL A 287 10.70 41.66 -12.83
C VAL A 287 9.36 41.24 -13.46
N VAL A 288 8.29 41.98 -13.13
CA VAL A 288 7.05 41.96 -13.92
C VAL A 288 7.26 42.80 -15.18
N SER A 289 8.10 42.33 -16.08
CA SER A 289 8.25 42.94 -17.39
C SER A 289 8.75 41.91 -18.39
N ASN A 290 7.88 40.94 -18.69
CA ASN A 290 7.64 40.33 -19.99
C ASN A 290 6.70 39.14 -19.76
N GLN A 291 5.71 38.96 -20.64
CA GLN A 291 4.68 37.90 -20.57
C GLN A 291 5.23 36.45 -20.63
N ASN A 292 6.55 36.28 -20.57
CA ASN A 292 7.26 35.00 -20.69
C ASN A 292 7.98 34.56 -19.40
N ASP A 293 7.80 35.24 -18.26
CA ASP A 293 8.30 34.68 -16.99
C ASP A 293 7.41 33.50 -16.57
N THR A 294 7.82 32.34 -17.06
CA THR A 294 7.20 31.03 -16.85
C THR A 294 6.98 30.76 -15.36
N LYS A 295 5.82 30.18 -15.03
CA LYS A 295 5.39 29.74 -13.70
C LYS A 295 6.54 29.01 -12.95
N PRO A 296 6.57 29.03 -11.60
CA PRO A 296 7.55 28.27 -10.84
C PRO A 296 7.47 26.79 -11.22
N LEU A 297 8.61 26.10 -11.29
CA LEU A 297 8.63 24.69 -11.69
C LEU A 297 7.90 23.83 -10.64
N GLU A 298 6.92 23.06 -11.09
CA GLU A 298 6.26 22.03 -10.28
C GLU A 298 7.22 20.84 -10.05
N LEU A 299 6.82 19.87 -9.21
CA LEU A 299 7.69 18.74 -8.88
C LEU A 299 8.06 17.92 -10.12
N GLU A 300 7.07 17.70 -10.99
CA GLU A 300 7.21 16.97 -12.24
C GLU A 300 8.12 17.72 -13.23
N ASP A 301 8.08 19.05 -13.23
CA ASP A 301 8.98 19.87 -14.06
C ASP A 301 10.43 19.80 -13.57
N ILE A 302 10.63 19.77 -12.25
CA ILE A 302 11.96 19.61 -11.67
C ILE A 302 12.51 18.22 -12.00
N GLN A 303 11.71 17.17 -11.86
CA GLN A 303 12.09 15.81 -12.28
C GLN A 303 12.47 15.76 -13.76
N PHE A 304 11.65 16.37 -14.62
CA PHE A 304 11.91 16.49 -16.03
C PHE A 304 13.22 17.23 -16.33
N LEU A 305 13.48 18.34 -15.62
CA LEU A 305 14.73 19.11 -15.73
C LEU A 305 15.94 18.24 -15.34
N ILE A 306 15.87 17.49 -14.24
CA ILE A 306 16.97 16.60 -13.80
C ILE A 306 17.23 15.53 -14.86
N GLN A 307 16.18 14.90 -15.38
CA GLN A 307 16.26 13.84 -16.39
C GLN A 307 16.88 14.35 -17.70
N HIS A 308 16.54 15.57 -18.11
CA HIS A 308 17.00 16.18 -19.36
C HIS A 308 18.08 17.23 -19.17
N ALA A 309 18.76 17.25 -18.02
CA ALA A 309 19.72 18.28 -17.64
C ALA A 309 20.76 18.56 -18.74
N ALA A 310 21.28 17.51 -19.40
CA ALA A 310 22.28 17.65 -20.46
C ALA A 310 21.81 18.43 -21.70
N ARG A 311 20.49 18.49 -21.95
CA ARG A 311 19.89 19.25 -23.07
C ARG A 311 19.45 20.66 -22.64
N LEU A 312 19.20 20.85 -21.35
CA LEU A 312 18.55 22.04 -20.80
C LEU A 312 19.53 23.01 -20.15
N LEU A 313 20.63 22.49 -19.61
CA LEU A 313 21.69 23.27 -18.99
C LEU A 313 22.64 23.87 -20.06
N PRO A 314 23.10 25.12 -19.87
CA PRO A 314 24.11 25.71 -20.74
C PRO A 314 25.47 24.99 -20.60
N ALA A 315 26.37 25.19 -21.57
CA ALA A 315 27.71 24.61 -21.52
C ALA A 315 28.59 25.21 -20.39
N GLU A 316 28.34 26.46 -20.01
CA GLU A 316 29.07 27.18 -18.96
C GLU A 316 28.16 27.52 -17.78
N ALA A 317 28.64 27.28 -16.56
CA ALA A 317 27.88 27.53 -15.34
C ALA A 317 27.56 29.02 -15.13
N SER A 318 28.42 29.92 -15.62
CA SER A 318 28.22 31.37 -15.58
C SER A 318 26.95 31.84 -16.32
N LEU A 319 26.48 31.05 -17.29
CA LEU A 319 25.32 31.34 -18.13
C LEU A 319 24.01 30.80 -17.55
N ILE A 320 24.06 30.15 -16.38
CA ILE A 320 22.86 29.68 -15.67
C ILE A 320 22.01 30.90 -15.29
N LYS A 321 20.81 30.95 -15.87
CA LYS A 321 19.74 31.90 -15.51
C LYS A 321 18.45 31.13 -15.38
N GLY A 322 17.76 31.29 -14.25
CA GLY A 322 16.54 30.56 -13.93
C GLY A 322 15.48 30.68 -15.01
N SER A 323 15.16 31.90 -15.44
CA SER A 323 14.17 32.18 -16.49
C SER A 323 14.48 31.49 -17.83
N LYS A 324 15.75 31.46 -18.24
CA LYS A 324 16.18 30.78 -19.47
C LYS A 324 16.02 29.26 -19.37
N ILE A 325 16.40 28.68 -18.23
CA ILE A 325 16.25 27.23 -18.00
C ILE A 325 14.77 26.84 -17.94
N ARG A 326 13.93 27.61 -17.25
CA ARG A 326 12.48 27.35 -17.23
C ARG A 326 11.86 27.43 -18.62
N ASN A 327 12.23 28.43 -19.44
CA ASN A 327 11.77 28.51 -20.82
C ASN A 327 12.25 27.32 -21.67
N ASN A 328 13.51 26.87 -21.51
CA ASN A 328 14.02 25.68 -22.21
C ASN A 328 13.24 24.42 -21.81
N VAL A 329 12.90 24.28 -20.52
CA VAL A 329 12.06 23.18 -20.01
C VAL A 329 10.70 23.22 -20.71
N TRP A 330 10.03 24.37 -20.71
CA TRP A 330 8.71 24.53 -21.34
C TRP A 330 8.72 24.26 -22.86
N GLN A 331 9.76 24.72 -23.56
CA GLN A 331 9.92 24.46 -25.00
C GLN A 331 10.16 22.97 -25.29
N LEU A 332 10.99 22.30 -24.49
CA LEU A 332 11.25 20.87 -24.66
C LEU A 332 10.00 20.04 -24.34
N GLN A 333 9.24 20.40 -23.32
CA GLN A 333 7.97 19.75 -22.97
C GLN A 333 6.98 19.84 -24.13
N GLN A 334 6.75 21.03 -24.68
CA GLN A 334 5.86 21.19 -25.85
C GLN A 334 6.33 20.39 -27.06
N LYS A 335 7.63 20.34 -27.31
CA LYS A 335 8.18 19.53 -28.40
C LYS A 335 7.84 18.05 -28.21
N LEU A 336 8.02 17.53 -26.99
CA LEU A 336 7.71 16.13 -26.68
C LEU A 336 6.20 15.85 -26.75
N ASP A 337 5.35 16.79 -26.35
CA ASP A 337 3.89 16.67 -26.51
C ASP A 337 3.48 16.66 -27.98
N TYR A 338 4.12 17.50 -28.81
CA TYR A 338 3.92 17.49 -30.26
C TYR A 338 4.38 16.17 -30.89
N ASP A 339 5.55 15.65 -30.50
CA ASP A 339 6.06 14.37 -30.96
C ASP A 339 5.10 13.23 -30.56
N ARG A 340 4.61 13.22 -29.32
CA ARG A 340 3.59 12.27 -28.84
C ARG A 340 2.32 12.34 -29.68
N ALA A 341 1.76 13.53 -29.89
CA ALA A 341 0.55 13.72 -30.70
C ALA A 341 0.75 13.22 -32.14
N THR A 342 1.93 13.46 -32.72
CA THR A 342 2.29 12.96 -34.05
C THR A 342 2.32 11.42 -34.10
N HIS A 343 2.87 10.78 -33.07
CA HIS A 343 2.89 9.32 -32.97
C HIS A 343 1.49 8.72 -32.74
N ILE A 344 0.67 9.33 -31.89
CA ILE A 344 -0.74 8.93 -31.70
C ILE A 344 -1.50 9.05 -33.02
N LYS A 345 -1.27 10.11 -33.79
CA LYS A 345 -1.86 10.27 -35.13
C LYS A 345 -1.42 9.16 -36.08
N ALA A 346 -0.14 8.80 -36.09
CA ALA A 346 0.36 7.70 -36.91
C ALA A 346 -0.30 6.35 -36.55
N VAL A 347 -0.51 6.08 -35.24
CA VAL A 347 -1.29 4.91 -34.79
C VAL A 347 -2.73 4.99 -35.30
N SER A 348 -3.36 6.16 -35.17
CA SER A 348 -4.73 6.39 -35.64
C SER A 348 -4.88 6.12 -37.13
N ASP A 349 -3.98 6.65 -37.96
CA ASP A 349 -3.97 6.44 -39.40
C ASP A 349 -3.76 4.96 -39.77
N ALA A 350 -2.96 4.22 -39.00
CA ALA A 350 -2.75 2.79 -39.19
C ALA A 350 -4.01 1.98 -38.83
N VAL A 351 -4.65 2.29 -37.70
CA VAL A 351 -5.87 1.62 -37.24
C VAL A 351 -7.06 1.92 -38.14
N PHE A 352 -7.15 3.13 -38.70
CA PHE A 352 -8.17 3.49 -39.68
C PHE A 352 -8.17 2.58 -40.92
N ARG A 353 -6.98 2.14 -41.35
CA ARG A 353 -6.84 1.19 -42.48
C ARG A 353 -7.32 -0.22 -42.14
N ILE A 354 -7.31 -0.59 -40.86
CA ILE A 354 -7.77 -1.90 -40.38
C ILE A 354 -9.30 -1.91 -40.27
N TYR A 355 -9.90 -0.78 -39.91
CA TYR A 355 -11.34 -0.64 -39.69
C TYR A 355 -11.97 0.48 -40.55
N PRO A 356 -11.95 0.36 -41.89
CA PRO A 356 -12.43 1.43 -42.78
C PRO A 356 -13.94 1.72 -42.61
N ASP A 357 -14.72 0.74 -42.17
CA ASP A 357 -16.17 0.84 -42.02
C ASP A 357 -16.62 1.35 -40.63
N VAL A 358 -15.69 1.61 -39.71
CA VAL A 358 -16.01 2.10 -38.36
C VAL A 358 -15.94 3.62 -38.33
N GLU A 359 -16.90 4.26 -37.63
CA GLU A 359 -16.92 5.71 -37.49
C GLU A 359 -15.58 6.26 -36.92
N PRO A 360 -15.00 7.32 -37.52
CA PRO A 360 -13.70 7.86 -37.12
C PRO A 360 -13.59 8.22 -35.63
N ASN A 361 -14.68 8.68 -35.01
CA ASN A 361 -14.69 9.03 -33.60
C ASN A 361 -14.49 7.80 -32.70
N ASN A 362 -15.11 6.66 -33.04
CA ASN A 362 -14.96 5.42 -32.28
C ASN A 362 -13.53 4.87 -32.38
N ILE A 363 -12.90 5.00 -33.55
CA ILE A 363 -11.48 4.67 -33.74
C ILE A 363 -10.61 5.59 -32.89
N SER A 364 -10.87 6.90 -32.92
CA SER A 364 -10.14 7.88 -32.10
C SER A 364 -10.21 7.56 -30.61
N PHE A 365 -11.41 7.26 -30.07
CA PHE A 365 -11.58 6.86 -28.67
C PHE A 365 -10.77 5.60 -28.32
N LEU A 366 -10.82 4.56 -29.17
CA LEU A 366 -10.03 3.36 -28.97
C LEU A 366 -8.52 3.65 -28.99
N VAL A 367 -8.04 4.39 -29.98
CA VAL A 367 -6.63 4.72 -30.15
C VAL A 367 -6.12 5.54 -28.97
N HIS A 368 -6.87 6.54 -28.52
CA HIS A 368 -6.54 7.30 -27.31
C HIS A 368 -6.45 6.39 -26.09
N ALA A 369 -7.46 5.54 -25.85
CA ALA A 369 -7.45 4.61 -24.72
C ALA A 369 -6.27 3.63 -24.79
N VAL A 370 -5.92 3.11 -25.96
CA VAL A 370 -4.74 2.24 -26.17
C VAL A 370 -3.45 3.01 -25.87
N CYS A 371 -3.26 4.18 -26.47
CA CYS A 371 -2.05 4.98 -26.31
C CYS A 371 -1.85 5.44 -24.86
N GLU A 372 -2.92 5.81 -24.16
CA GLU A 372 -2.89 6.17 -22.73
C GLU A 372 -2.33 5.03 -21.87
N THR A 373 -2.55 3.76 -22.24
CA THR A 373 -1.96 2.64 -21.50
C THR A 373 -0.42 2.68 -21.51
N PHE A 374 0.21 3.27 -22.53
CA PHE A 374 1.67 3.42 -22.67
C PHE A 374 2.22 4.66 -21.95
N GLN A 375 1.35 5.58 -21.54
CA GLN A 375 1.75 6.77 -20.82
C GLN A 375 2.00 6.46 -19.35
N SER A 376 3.26 6.57 -18.93
CA SER A 376 3.67 6.39 -17.52
C SER A 376 3.93 7.71 -16.80
N HIS A 377 4.15 8.79 -17.54
CA HIS A 377 4.53 10.10 -17.01
C HIS A 377 3.75 11.21 -17.71
N ARG A 378 3.71 12.38 -17.05
CA ARG A 378 3.11 13.61 -17.63
C ARG A 378 3.72 13.94 -19.00
N TYR A 379 5.04 13.89 -19.10
CA TYR A 379 5.79 14.21 -20.33
C TYR A 379 6.23 12.95 -21.07
N ALA A 380 6.28 13.03 -22.41
CA ALA A 380 6.60 11.88 -23.24
C ALA A 380 8.04 11.42 -23.04
N THR A 381 8.22 10.13 -22.77
CA THR A 381 9.56 9.54 -22.65
C THR A 381 10.04 9.01 -24.00
N LYS A 382 11.35 8.89 -24.19
CA LYS A 382 11.91 8.28 -25.40
C LYS A 382 11.37 6.86 -25.62
N LEU A 383 11.27 6.07 -24.54
CA LEU A 383 10.72 4.73 -24.55
C LEU A 383 9.25 4.69 -24.99
N GLU A 384 8.41 5.58 -24.43
CA GLU A 384 7.00 5.73 -24.83
C GLU A 384 6.88 6.05 -26.32
N LEU A 385 7.61 7.05 -26.81
CA LEU A 385 7.56 7.46 -28.22
C LEU A 385 8.01 6.33 -29.16
N ASP A 386 9.01 5.54 -28.76
CA ASP A 386 9.47 4.41 -29.55
C ASP A 386 8.46 3.25 -29.52
N HIS A 387 7.78 2.99 -28.39
CA HIS A 387 6.67 2.04 -28.34
C HIS A 387 5.50 2.47 -29.24
N LEU A 388 5.12 3.75 -29.25
CA LEU A 388 4.04 4.23 -30.11
C LEU A 388 4.39 4.11 -31.61
N LYS A 389 5.67 4.27 -31.98
CA LYS A 389 6.14 4.00 -33.35
C LYS A 389 5.96 2.53 -33.73
N ILE A 390 6.40 1.61 -32.87
CA ILE A 390 6.25 0.17 -33.11
C ILE A 390 4.77 -0.19 -33.17
N LEU A 391 3.95 0.33 -32.27
CA LEU A 391 2.51 0.13 -32.26
C LEU A 391 1.85 0.57 -33.58
N ALA A 392 2.27 1.70 -34.15
CA ALA A 392 1.78 2.18 -35.44
C ALA A 392 2.24 1.28 -36.60
N ALA A 393 3.50 0.84 -36.59
CA ALA A 393 4.06 -0.03 -37.62
C ALA A 393 3.40 -1.41 -37.64
N ASP A 394 3.16 -1.98 -36.47
CA ASP A 394 2.63 -3.34 -36.28
C ASP A 394 1.13 -3.36 -36.01
N ALA A 395 0.41 -2.26 -36.30
CA ALA A 395 -1.00 -2.13 -35.97
C ALA A 395 -1.84 -3.30 -36.54
N SER A 396 -1.55 -3.75 -37.77
CA SER A 396 -2.25 -4.86 -38.42
C SER A 396 -2.04 -6.21 -37.72
N LEU A 397 -0.92 -6.38 -37.02
CA LEU A 397 -0.61 -7.57 -36.23
C LEU A 397 -1.23 -7.47 -34.83
N LEU A 398 -1.22 -6.28 -34.24
CA LEU A 398 -1.57 -6.07 -32.84
C LEU A 398 -3.08 -5.90 -32.61
N PHE A 399 -3.76 -5.19 -33.51
CA PHE A 399 -5.21 -4.97 -33.41
C PHE A 399 -5.98 -6.19 -33.95
N PRO A 400 -7.09 -6.59 -33.31
CA PRO A 400 -7.90 -7.71 -33.79
C PRO A 400 -8.62 -7.38 -35.09
N SER A 401 -9.04 -8.38 -35.87
CA SER A 401 -9.82 -8.15 -37.10
C SER A 401 -11.20 -7.54 -36.85
N GLU A 402 -11.83 -7.86 -35.71
CA GLU A 402 -13.14 -7.31 -35.30
C GLU A 402 -12.96 -6.14 -34.32
N PHE A 403 -13.48 -4.97 -34.66
CA PHE A 403 -13.41 -3.76 -33.81
C PHE A 403 -13.99 -3.99 -32.41
N SER A 404 -15.10 -4.73 -32.28
CA SER A 404 -15.75 -5.05 -31.00
C SER A 404 -14.86 -5.82 -30.02
N ARG A 405 -13.80 -6.48 -30.51
CA ARG A 405 -12.82 -7.23 -29.70
C ARG A 405 -11.62 -6.39 -29.30
N ALA A 406 -11.47 -5.18 -29.86
CA ALA A 406 -10.35 -4.30 -29.60
C ALA A 406 -10.48 -3.70 -28.19
N LYS A 407 -9.75 -4.30 -27.23
CA LYS A 407 -9.67 -3.81 -25.85
C LYS A 407 -8.25 -3.27 -25.60
N PRO A 408 -8.09 -2.05 -25.08
CA PRO A 408 -6.79 -1.43 -24.83
C PRO A 408 -5.79 -2.35 -24.11
N GLU A 409 -6.25 -3.01 -23.04
CA GLU A 409 -5.38 -3.81 -22.18
C GLU A 409 -4.89 -5.07 -22.87
N LYS A 410 -5.73 -5.65 -23.75
CA LYS A 410 -5.37 -6.82 -24.55
C LYS A 410 -4.38 -6.46 -25.65
N ILE A 411 -4.55 -5.30 -26.27
CA ILE A 411 -3.62 -4.79 -27.30
C ILE A 411 -2.25 -4.52 -26.67
N ARG A 412 -2.22 -3.85 -25.52
CA ARG A 412 -0.99 -3.64 -24.73
C ARG A 412 -0.32 -4.96 -24.35
N ALA A 413 -1.07 -5.91 -23.81
CA ALA A 413 -0.51 -7.21 -23.42
C ALA A 413 0.08 -7.96 -24.63
N LYS A 414 -0.59 -7.89 -25.78
CA LYS A 414 -0.10 -8.49 -27.03
C LYS A 414 1.17 -7.81 -27.52
N PHE A 415 1.24 -6.48 -27.47
CA PHE A 415 2.43 -5.70 -27.82
C PHE A 415 3.66 -6.17 -27.04
N PHE A 416 3.58 -6.24 -25.70
CA PHE A 416 4.73 -6.65 -24.89
C PHE A 416 5.08 -8.13 -25.07
N LYS A 417 4.10 -9.00 -25.33
CA LYS A 417 4.37 -10.40 -25.65
C LYS A 417 5.17 -10.53 -26.97
N GLN A 418 4.86 -9.70 -27.96
CA GLN A 418 5.59 -9.70 -29.23
C GLN A 418 7.01 -9.16 -29.04
N LEU A 419 7.17 -8.04 -28.32
CA LEU A 419 8.48 -7.44 -28.05
C LEU A 419 9.45 -8.45 -27.39
N VAL A 420 8.96 -9.21 -26.40
CA VAL A 420 9.75 -10.27 -25.72
C VAL A 420 10.13 -11.42 -26.67
N ASN A 421 9.24 -11.79 -27.60
CA ASN A 421 9.53 -12.85 -28.57
C ASN A 421 10.54 -12.40 -29.62
N ASP A 422 10.48 -11.14 -30.04
CA ASP A 422 11.43 -10.56 -31.01
C ASP A 422 12.82 -10.41 -30.37
N ASP A 423 12.89 -10.03 -29.09
CA ASP A 423 14.14 -10.01 -28.31
C ASP A 423 14.72 -11.42 -28.09
N ALA A 424 13.87 -12.45 -27.96
CA ALA A 424 14.30 -13.84 -27.86
C ALA A 424 14.78 -14.43 -29.19
N ALA A 425 14.29 -13.91 -30.33
CA ALA A 425 14.71 -14.30 -31.67
C ALA A 425 15.98 -13.57 -32.15
N GLY A 426 16.21 -12.34 -31.67
CA GLY A 426 17.38 -11.53 -31.94
C GLY A 426 18.42 -11.60 -30.81
N GLY A 427 19.29 -12.62 -30.83
CA GLY A 427 20.34 -12.75 -29.83
C GLY A 427 21.21 -11.50 -29.71
N ASN A 428 21.32 -11.00 -28.47
CA ASN A 428 22.33 -10.09 -27.88
C ASN A 428 21.97 -8.58 -27.78
N THR A 429 21.40 -8.14 -26.64
CA THR A 429 21.98 -7.17 -25.67
C THR A 429 21.14 -7.08 -24.38
N SER A 430 21.82 -7.00 -23.23
CA SER A 430 21.46 -6.67 -21.82
C SER A 430 19.98 -6.54 -21.33
N PRO A 431 19.69 -6.95 -20.07
CA PRO A 431 18.34 -7.20 -19.56
C PRO A 431 17.51 -5.91 -19.37
N LEU A 432 16.31 -5.88 -19.94
CA LEU A 432 15.31 -4.88 -19.58
C LEU A 432 14.71 -5.23 -18.20
N THR A 433 14.97 -4.34 -17.24
CA THR A 433 14.31 -4.30 -15.93
C THR A 433 12.80 -4.24 -16.09
N THR A 434 12.10 -5.16 -15.43
CA THR A 434 10.65 -5.14 -15.21
C THR A 434 10.20 -3.77 -14.65
N PRO A 435 9.09 -3.18 -15.14
CA PRO A 435 8.51 -2.02 -14.47
C PRO A 435 7.96 -2.41 -13.08
N PRO A 436 7.95 -1.50 -12.11
CA PRO A 436 7.47 -1.78 -10.77
C PRO A 436 5.98 -2.14 -10.83
N THR A 437 5.62 -3.23 -10.15
CA THR A 437 4.26 -3.45 -9.66
C THR A 437 3.82 -2.19 -8.93
N THR A 438 2.74 -1.58 -9.41
CA THR A 438 1.98 -0.58 -8.67
C THR A 438 1.56 -1.20 -7.34
N THR A 439 2.24 -0.79 -6.28
CA THR A 439 1.80 -0.85 -4.89
C THR A 439 1.83 0.55 -4.35
#